data_AF-A0A1B9Y0F3-F1
#
_entry.id   AF-A0A1B9Y0F3-F1
#
_cell.length_a   1.000
_cell.length_b   1.000
_cell.length_c   1.000
_cell.angle_alpha   90.00
_cell.angle_beta   90.00
_cell.angle_gamma   90.00
#
_symmetry.space_group_name_H-M   'P 1'
#
loop_
_entity.id
_entity.type
_entity.pdbx_description
1 polymer ?
#
loop_
_entity_poly.entity_id
_entity_poly.type
_entity_poly.pdbx_seq_one_letter_code
_entity_poly.pdbx_strand_id
1 'polypeptide(L)'
;MKINILIITWINRVLMIPFLMLLILSILENDFLSLAAVLAFVIGIFHVFSFLLTLFYSGTISKLERKLMLIYGASVVLFFSACFFVGEYNIGKNHIIYYILCAIPVILSIHWTYILEMIKKEI
;
A
#
# COMPACT_ATOMS: atom_id res chain seq x y z
N MET A 1 -13.53 7.55 -15.44
CA MET A 1 -12.50 6.50 -15.26
C MET A 1 -11.08 7.04 -15.31
N LYS A 2 -10.62 7.59 -16.45
CA LYS A 2 -9.24 8.10 -16.61
C LYS A 2 -8.83 9.17 -15.58
N ILE A 3 -9.72 10.11 -15.28
CA ILE A 3 -9.51 11.15 -14.25
C ILE A 3 -9.42 10.52 -12.86
N ASN A 4 -10.33 9.61 -12.50
CA ASN A 4 -10.32 8.94 -11.19
C ASN A 4 -9.04 8.13 -10.98
N ILE A 5 -8.61 7.36 -11.98
CA ILE A 5 -7.36 6.60 -11.92
C ILE A 5 -6.17 7.55 -11.78
N LEU A 6 -6.15 8.65 -12.54
CA LEU A 6 -5.09 9.66 -12.45
C LEU A 6 -5.00 10.30 -11.06
N ILE A 7 -6.14 10.67 -10.47
CA ILE A 7 -6.22 11.22 -9.11
C ILE A 7 -5.71 10.21 -8.10
N ILE A 8 -6.16 8.95 -8.18
CA ILE A 8 -5.73 7.87 -7.29
C ILE A 8 -4.22 7.65 -7.40
N THR A 9 -3.66 7.56 -8.61
CA THR A 9 -2.21 7.40 -8.81
C THR A 9 -1.44 8.56 -8.17
N TRP A 10 -1.94 9.78 -8.31
CA TRP A 10 -1.33 10.96 -7.70
C TRP A 10 -1.37 10.94 -6.18
N ILE A 11 -2.52 10.61 -5.58
CA ILE A 11 -2.66 10.49 -4.13
C ILE A 11 -1.69 9.44 -3.60
N ASN A 12 -1.59 8.27 -4.24
CA ASN A 12 -0.68 7.22 -3.83
C ASN A 12 0.79 7.69 -3.81
N ARG A 13 1.21 8.43 -4.85
CA ARG A 13 2.55 8.99 -4.96
C ARG A 13 2.81 10.07 -3.89
N VAL A 14 1.84 10.94 -3.65
CA VAL A 14 1.97 12.02 -2.65
C VAL A 14 2.06 11.44 -1.25
N LEU A 15 1.25 10.42 -0.91
CA LEU A 15 1.30 9.75 0.40
C LEU A 15 2.61 8.98 0.62
N MET A 16 3.20 8.45 -0.45
CA MET A 16 4.47 7.73 -0.42
C MET A 16 5.67 8.61 -0.03
N ILE A 17 5.67 9.89 -0.38
CA ILE A 17 6.77 10.82 -0.07
C ILE A 17 6.98 11.00 1.45
N PRO A 18 5.98 11.47 2.24
CA PRO A 18 6.13 11.63 3.67
C PRO A 18 6.36 10.28 4.36
N PHE A 19 5.82 9.18 3.82
CA PHE A 19 6.06 7.84 4.36
C PHE A 19 7.51 7.39 4.21
N LEU A 20 8.10 7.57 3.03
CA LEU A 20 9.53 7.29 2.81
C LEU A 20 10.41 8.20 3.68
N MET A 21 10.05 9.49 3.82
CA MET A 21 10.76 10.40 4.72
C MET A 21 10.76 9.89 6.17
N LEU A 22 9.60 9.47 6.69
CA LEU A 22 9.49 8.92 8.04
C LEU A 22 10.29 7.62 8.20
N LEU A 23 10.30 6.75 7.18
CA LEU A 23 11.15 5.54 7.22
C LEU A 23 12.64 5.88 7.25
N ILE A 24 13.11 6.87 6.48
CA ILE A 24 14.51 7.30 6.51
C ILE A 24 14.85 7.90 7.88
N LEU A 25 13.99 8.78 8.40
CA LEU A 25 14.17 9.38 9.73
C LEU A 25 14.15 8.33 10.85
N SER A 26 13.37 7.26 10.69
CA SER A 26 13.30 6.18 11.66
C SER A 26 14.61 5.42 11.85
N ILE A 27 15.52 5.47 10.86
CA ILE A 27 16.87 4.91 10.97
C ILE A 27 17.70 5.71 11.99
N LEU A 28 17.46 7.02 12.09
CA LEU A 28 18.16 7.92 13.00
C LEU A 28 17.52 7.89 14.40
N GLU A 29 16.20 7.86 14.46
CA GLU A 29 15.45 7.93 15.72
C GLU A 29 14.18 7.07 15.64
N ASN A 30 14.10 6.05 16.50
CA ASN A 30 13.04 5.03 16.47
C ASN A 30 11.62 5.58 16.65
N ASP A 31 11.45 6.76 17.25
CA ASP A 31 10.13 7.36 17.47
C ASP A 31 9.41 7.66 16.14
N PHE A 32 10.15 8.00 15.08
CA PHE A 32 9.59 8.17 13.74
C PHE A 32 9.04 6.87 13.13
N LEU A 33 9.46 5.71 13.62
CA LEU A 33 8.94 4.42 13.17
C LEU A 33 7.48 4.21 13.60
N SER A 34 7.08 4.75 14.75
CA SER A 34 5.68 4.73 15.20
C SER A 34 4.79 5.62 14.31
N LEU A 35 5.28 6.82 13.96
CA LEU A 35 4.64 7.71 12.99
C LEU A 35 4.55 7.08 11.60
N ALA A 36 5.61 6.40 11.16
CA ALA A 36 5.61 5.65 9.90
C ALA A 36 4.52 4.57 9.92
N ALA A 37 4.37 3.81 11.01
CA ALA A 37 3.33 2.81 11.14
C ALA A 37 1.90 3.39 11.08
N VAL A 38 1.66 4.54 11.72
CA VAL A 38 0.36 5.26 11.60
C VAL A 38 0.09 5.66 10.16
N LEU A 39 1.10 6.20 9.46
CA LEU A 39 0.93 6.60 8.07
C LEU A 39 0.75 5.39 7.14
N ALA A 40 1.44 4.28 7.40
CA ALA A 40 1.24 3.01 6.69
C ALA A 40 -0.19 2.50 6.81
N PHE A 41 -0.83 2.65 7.98
CA PHE A 41 -2.23 2.31 8.16
C PHE A 41 -3.16 3.18 7.30
N VAL A 42 -2.93 4.50 7.26
CA VAL A 42 -3.69 5.43 6.40
C VAL A 42 -3.52 5.07 4.92
N ILE A 43 -2.28 4.79 4.49
CA ILE A 43 -1.99 4.32 3.12
C ILE A 43 -2.74 3.02 2.83
N GLY A 44 -2.79 2.10 3.79
CA GLY A 44 -3.56 0.87 3.72
C GLY A 44 -5.04 1.06 3.46
N ILE A 45 -5.69 1.96 4.22
CA ILE A 45 -7.10 2.30 4.00
C ILE A 45 -7.28 2.85 2.59
N PHE A 46 -6.39 3.74 2.15
CA PHE A 46 -6.41 4.28 0.80
C PHE A 46 -6.25 3.18 -0.27
N HIS A 47 -5.37 2.20 -0.06
CA HIS A 47 -5.17 1.06 -0.96
C HIS A 47 -6.44 0.22 -1.08
N VAL A 48 -7.11 -0.10 0.02
CA VAL A 48 -8.37 -0.85 0.01
C VAL A 48 -9.46 -0.07 -0.73
N PHE A 49 -9.62 1.22 -0.41
CA PHE A 49 -10.58 2.09 -1.09
C PHE A 49 -10.30 2.17 -2.59
N SER A 50 -9.04 2.39 -2.95
CA SER A 50 -8.62 2.49 -4.34
C SER A 50 -8.86 1.18 -5.09
N PHE A 51 -8.57 0.04 -4.48
CA PHE A 51 -8.83 -1.28 -5.06
C PHE A 51 -10.31 -1.49 -5.33
N LEU A 52 -11.18 -1.19 -4.35
CA LEU A 52 -12.64 -1.27 -4.50
C LEU A 52 -13.14 -0.35 -5.62
N LEU A 53 -12.61 0.87 -5.70
CA LEU A 53 -12.98 1.82 -6.75
C LEU A 53 -12.60 1.28 -8.14
N THR A 54 -11.40 0.72 -8.29
CA THR A 54 -10.94 0.13 -9.55
C THR A 54 -11.73 -1.14 -9.92
N LEU A 55 -12.21 -1.92 -8.94
CA LEU A 55 -13.08 -3.08 -9.18
C LEU A 55 -14.39 -2.71 -9.86
N PHE A 56 -14.99 -1.55 -9.57
CA PHE A 56 -16.18 -1.08 -10.27
C PHE A 56 -15.95 -0.85 -11.77
N TYR A 57 -14.70 -0.66 -12.17
CA TYR A 57 -14.28 -0.53 -13.57
C TYR A 57 -13.75 -1.84 -14.18
N SER A 58 -13.89 -2.98 -13.49
CA SER A 58 -13.33 -4.26 -13.94
C SER A 58 -13.86 -4.77 -15.29
N GLY A 59 -15.02 -4.28 -15.75
CA GLY A 59 -15.58 -4.59 -17.06
C GLY A 59 -14.86 -3.94 -18.24
N THR A 60 -14.10 -2.86 -18.02
CA THR A 60 -13.37 -2.12 -19.05
C THR A 60 -11.86 -2.39 -19.06
N ILE A 61 -11.40 -3.26 -18.16
CA ILE A 61 -9.99 -3.54 -17.88
C ILE A 61 -9.62 -4.90 -18.50
N SER A 62 -8.41 -5.06 -19.05
CA SER A 62 -7.99 -6.34 -19.62
C SER A 62 -7.93 -7.47 -18.58
N LYS A 63 -8.05 -8.72 -19.03
CA LYS A 63 -8.01 -9.90 -18.16
C LYS A 63 -6.71 -10.00 -17.35
N LEU A 64 -5.59 -9.54 -17.92
CA LEU A 64 -4.27 -9.57 -17.28
C LEU A 64 -4.21 -8.55 -16.12
N GLU A 65 -4.61 -7.31 -16.38
CA GLU A 65 -4.64 -6.25 -15.36
C GLU A 65 -5.61 -6.59 -14.23
N ARG A 66 -6.78 -7.17 -14.55
CA ARG A 66 -7.72 -7.66 -13.54
C ARG A 66 -7.10 -8.74 -12.65
N LYS A 67 -6.32 -9.67 -13.22
CA LYS A 67 -5.62 -10.70 -12.44
C LYS A 67 -4.57 -10.07 -11.51
N LEU A 68 -3.79 -9.11 -12.00
CA LEU A 68 -2.82 -8.37 -11.17
C LEU A 68 -3.51 -7.63 -10.02
N MET A 69 -4.65 -6.98 -10.30
CA MET A 69 -5.44 -6.29 -9.30
C MET A 69 -5.92 -7.24 -8.19
N LEU A 70 -6.40 -8.44 -8.55
CA LEU A 70 -6.82 -9.45 -7.58
C LEU A 70 -5.65 -9.98 -6.73
N ILE A 71 -4.48 -10.20 -7.36
CA ILE A 71 -3.26 -10.60 -6.63
C ILE A 71 -2.89 -9.50 -5.64
N TYR A 72 -2.90 -8.24 -6.06
CA TYR A 72 -2.62 -7.10 -5.21
C TYR A 72 -3.59 -7.01 -4.03
N GLY A 73 -4.90 -7.11 -4.27
CA GLY A 73 -5.92 -7.11 -3.21
C GLY A 73 -5.69 -8.23 -2.20
N ALA A 74 -5.37 -9.44 -2.65
CA ALA A 74 -5.02 -10.55 -1.78
C ALA A 74 -3.75 -10.26 -0.96
N SER A 75 -2.72 -9.67 -1.57
CA SER A 75 -1.48 -9.28 -0.87
C SER A 75 -1.74 -8.24 0.23
N VAL A 76 -2.61 -7.26 -0.02
CA VAL A 76 -3.00 -6.25 0.98
C VAL A 76 -3.70 -6.91 2.17
N VAL A 77 -4.67 -7.80 1.91
CA VAL A 77 -5.38 -8.53 2.98
C VAL A 77 -4.43 -9.42 3.78
N LEU A 78 -3.53 -10.15 3.10
CA LEU A 78 -2.52 -10.97 3.75
C LEU A 78 -1.57 -10.15 4.63
N PHE A 79 -1.15 -8.97 4.16
CA PHE A 79 -0.31 -8.06 4.94
C PHE A 79 -1.03 -7.60 6.22
N PHE A 80 -2.27 -7.11 6.12
CA PHE A 80 -3.03 -6.68 7.30
C PHE A 80 -3.31 -7.83 8.27
N SER A 81 -3.61 -9.02 7.74
CA SER A 81 -3.78 -10.22 8.56
C SER A 81 -2.49 -10.57 9.29
N ALA A 82 -1.34 -10.54 8.60
CA ALA A 82 -0.04 -10.78 9.22
C ALA A 82 0.29 -9.74 10.30
N CYS A 83 0.01 -8.45 10.06
CA CYS A 83 0.15 -7.40 11.07
C CYS A 83 -0.73 -7.64 12.29
N PHE A 84 -1.97 -8.09 12.09
CA PHE A 84 -2.87 -8.43 13.19
C PHE A 84 -2.31 -9.59 14.04
N PHE A 85 -1.92 -10.69 13.41
CA PHE A 85 -1.35 -11.84 14.12
C PHE A 85 -0.02 -11.52 14.81
N VAL A 86 0.88 -10.78 14.16
CA VAL A 86 2.16 -10.35 14.77
C VAL A 86 1.90 -9.36 15.92
N GLY A 87 0.90 -8.49 15.74
CA GLY A 87 0.49 -7.50 16.72
C GLY A 87 0.01 -8.13 18.03
N GLU A 88 -0.81 -9.17 17.93
CA GLU A 88 -1.26 -9.96 19.08
C GLU A 88 -0.13 -10.79 19.70
N TYR A 89 0.86 -11.23 18.92
CA TYR A 89 1.85 -12.20 19.40
C TYR A 89 3.09 -11.62 20.09
N ASN A 90 3.66 -10.46 19.70
CA ASN A 90 4.89 -9.92 20.35
C ASN A 90 5.42 -8.57 19.76
N ILE A 91 4.69 -7.45 19.88
CA ILE A 91 5.21 -6.14 19.39
C ILE A 91 6.49 -5.68 20.13
N GLY A 92 6.78 -6.18 21.33
CA GLY A 92 7.88 -5.67 22.16
C GLY A 92 9.26 -6.31 21.97
N LYS A 93 9.41 -7.43 21.25
CA LYS A 93 10.64 -8.25 21.35
C LYS A 93 11.53 -8.31 20.12
N ASN A 94 11.05 -7.95 18.92
CA ASN A 94 11.84 -8.12 17.70
C ASN A 94 11.72 -6.93 16.74
N HIS A 95 12.62 -5.97 16.91
CA HIS A 95 12.69 -4.76 16.09
C HIS A 95 12.82 -5.07 14.58
N ILE A 96 13.50 -6.17 14.20
CA ILE A 96 13.70 -6.54 12.79
C ILE A 96 12.37 -6.82 12.09
N ILE A 97 11.47 -7.56 12.74
CA ILE A 97 10.14 -7.88 12.19
C ILE A 97 9.34 -6.59 11.98
N TYR A 98 9.43 -5.66 12.94
CA TYR A 98 8.74 -4.38 12.86
C TYR A 98 9.25 -3.50 11.71
N TYR A 99 10.56 -3.46 11.47
CA TYR A 99 11.13 -2.79 10.30
C TYR A 99 10.66 -3.41 8.97
N ILE A 100 10.62 -4.75 8.88
CA ILE A 100 10.13 -5.44 7.69
C ILE A 100 8.66 -5.10 7.44
N LEU A 101 7.82 -5.14 8.47
CA LEU A 101 6.40 -4.80 8.37
C LEU A 101 6.20 -3.33 7.95
N CYS A 102 7.05 -2.42 8.40
CA CYS A 102 7.01 -1.02 7.97
C CYS A 102 7.50 -0.82 6.52
N ALA A 103 8.33 -1.72 5.98
CA ALA A 103 8.81 -1.63 4.60
C ALA A 103 7.81 -2.18 3.56
N ILE A 104 7.00 -3.19 3.91
CA ILE A 104 6.04 -3.82 2.99
C ILE A 104 5.05 -2.82 2.35
N PRO A 105 4.47 -1.84 3.08
CA PRO A 105 3.61 -0.80 2.50
C PRO A 105 4.25 -0.01 1.35
N VAL A 106 5.58 0.17 1.35
CA VAL A 106 6.33 0.79 0.24
C VAL A 106 6.18 -0.06 -1.02
N ILE A 107 6.46 -1.36 -0.90
CA ILE A 107 6.41 -2.31 -2.02
C ILE A 107 4.98 -2.40 -2.56
N LEU A 108 3.99 -2.49 -1.68
CA LEU A 108 2.58 -2.50 -2.05
C LEU A 108 2.18 -1.21 -2.78
N SER A 109 2.63 -0.05 -2.31
CA SER A 109 2.34 1.24 -2.96
C SER A 109 2.96 1.34 -4.36
N ILE A 110 4.20 0.85 -4.54
CA ILE A 110 4.85 0.81 -5.85
C ILE A 110 4.10 -0.13 -6.80
N HIS A 111 3.77 -1.34 -6.33
CA HIS A 111 3.01 -2.32 -7.10
C HIS A 111 1.64 -1.76 -7.52
N TRP A 112 0.95 -1.07 -6.62
CA TRP A 112 -0.33 -0.45 -6.92
C TRP A 112 -0.23 0.66 -7.96
N THR A 113 0.79 1.52 -7.84
CA THR A 113 1.07 2.58 -8.82
C THR A 113 1.27 1.97 -10.21
N TYR A 114 2.03 0.89 -10.30
CA TYR A 114 2.27 0.17 -11.54
C TYR A 114 0.97 -0.35 -12.18
N ILE A 115 0.10 -0.99 -11.40
CA ILE A 115 -1.21 -1.48 -11.88
C ILE A 115 -2.05 -0.31 -12.42
N LEU A 116 -2.15 0.78 -11.65
CA LEU A 116 -2.95 1.95 -12.06
C LEU A 116 -2.42 2.59 -13.35
N GLU A 117 -1.09 2.62 -13.53
CA GLU A 117 -0.47 3.14 -14.74
C GLU A 117 -0.70 2.25 -15.96
N MET A 118 -0.72 0.93 -15.79
CA MET A 118 -1.09 0.02 -16.86
C MET A 118 -2.53 0.27 -17.32
N ILE A 119 -3.47 0.29 -16.37
CA ILE A 119 -4.89 0.52 -16.66
C ILE A 119 -5.08 1.89 -17.33
N LYS A 120 -4.34 2.92 -16.90
CA LYS A 120 -4.37 4.25 -17.53
C LYS A 120 -3.94 4.24 -19.00
N LYS A 121 -3.05 3.33 -19.43
CA LYS A 121 -2.61 3.22 -20.83
C LYS A 121 -3.65 2.52 -21.70
N GLU A 122 -4.46 1.62 -21.14
CA GLU A 122 -5.53 0.93 -21.87
C GLU A 122 -6.78 1.80 -22.10
N ILE A 123 -6.93 2.91 -21.34
CA ILE A 123 -8.09 3.84 -21.36
C ILE A 123 -7.73 5.17 -22.02
#